data_AF-A0A271LT13-F1
#
_entry.id   AF-A0A271LT13-F1
#
_cell.length_a   1.000
_cell.length_b   1.000
_cell.length_c   1.000
_cell.angle_alpha   90.00
_cell.angle_beta   90.00
_cell.angle_gamma   90.00
#
_symmetry.space_group_name_H-M   'P 1'
#
loop_
_entity.id
_entity.type
_entity.pdbx_description
1 polymer ?
#
loop_
_entity_poly.entity_id
_entity_poly.type
_entity_poly.pdbx_seq_one_letter_code
_entity_poly.pdbx_strand_id
1 'polypeptide(L)' 'MNENEKIAQEVKVWRAKGGFTAEAAAKVLGIPKRTFEGIEQGRGFPYPVLLRVAIESKTLATGDAGELPAR' A
#
# COMPACT_ATOMS: atom_id res chain seq x y z
N MET A 1 7.37 -13.03 13.93
CA MET A 1 6.59 -11.98 13.27
C MET A 1 5.24 -12.57 12.89
N ASN A 2 4.15 -12.00 13.41
CA ASN A 2 2.79 -12.45 13.13
C ASN A 2 2.34 -12.00 11.72
N GLU A 3 1.20 -12.50 11.24
CA GLU A 3 0.73 -12.21 9.87
C GLU A 3 0.48 -10.71 9.63
N ASN A 4 -0.07 -10.00 10.62
CA ASN A 4 -0.35 -8.57 10.52
C ASN A 4 0.94 -7.74 10.41
N GLU A 5 1.98 -8.12 11.15
CA GLU A 5 3.30 -7.49 11.08
C GLU A 5 3.96 -7.71 9.71
N LYS A 6 3.80 -8.91 9.12
CA LYS A 6 4.30 -9.18 7.76
C LYS A 6 3.62 -8.30 6.72
N ILE A 7 2.29 -8.22 6.77
CA ILE A 7 1.50 -7.37 5.87
C ILE A 7 1.88 -5.89 6.05
N ALA A 8 2.04 -5.43 7.29
CA ALA A 8 2.48 -4.07 7.58
C ALA A 8 3.83 -3.77 6.91
N GLN A 9 4.76 -4.71 6.97
CA GLN A 9 6.07 -4.57 6.34
C GLN A 9 5.99 -4.60 4.81
N GLU A 10 5.19 -5.51 4.23
CA GLU A 10 4.96 -5.59 2.78
C GLU A 10 4.40 -4.27 2.23
N VAL A 11 3.40 -3.70 2.90
CA VAL A 11 2.78 -2.41 2.55
C VAL A 11 3.76 -1.26 2.64
N LYS A 12 4.56 -1.18 3.71
CA LYS A 12 5.61 -0.16 3.88
C LYS A 12 6.65 -0.23 2.75
N VAL A 13 7.11 -1.44 2.43
CA VAL A 13 8.10 -1.67 1.38
C VAL A 13 7.53 -1.27 0.02
N TRP A 14 6.30 -1.69 -0.30
CA TRP A 14 5.64 -1.30 -1.54
C TRP A 14 5.49 0.22 -1.65
N ARG A 15 5.00 0.88 -0.59
CA ARG A 15 4.84 2.34 -0.55
C ARG A 15 6.17 3.07 -0.77
N ALA A 16 7.23 2.63 -0.09
CA ALA A 16 8.55 3.22 -0.21
C ALA A 16 9.14 3.02 -1.62
N LYS A 17 9.00 1.82 -2.21
CA LYS A 17 9.43 1.54 -3.59
C LYS A 17 8.70 2.40 -4.61
N GLY A 18 7.42 2.67 -4.41
CA GLY A 18 6.63 3.55 -5.26
C GLY A 18 6.80 5.05 -5.00
N GLY A 19 7.59 5.44 -3.99
CA GLY A 19 7.76 6.85 -3.61
C GLY A 19 6.47 7.52 -3.11
N PHE A 20 5.47 6.75 -2.68
CA PHE A 20 4.17 7.28 -2.32
C PHE A 20 4.14 7.85 -0.88
N THR A 21 3.42 8.96 -0.70
CA THR A 21 2.92 9.33 0.63
C THR A 21 1.85 8.31 1.08
N ALA A 22 1.57 8.23 2.39
CA ALA A 22 0.50 7.35 2.88
C ALA A 22 -0.86 7.67 2.26
N GLU A 23 -1.10 8.95 1.97
CA GLU A 23 -2.33 9.42 1.35
C GLU A 23 -2.44 9.02 -0.13
N ALA A 24 -1.36 9.19 -0.91
CA ALA A 24 -1.31 8.72 -2.28
C ALA A 24 -1.46 7.20 -2.37
N ALA A 25 -0.78 6.46 -1.50
CA ALA A 25 -0.86 5.01 -1.42
C ALA A 25 -2.29 4.53 -1.09
N ALA A 26 -2.94 5.17 -0.12
CA ALA A 26 -4.34 4.88 0.24
C ALA A 26 -5.28 5.14 -0.95
N LYS A 27 -5.07 6.22 -1.70
CA LYS A 27 -5.83 6.56 -2.91
C LYS A 27 -5.63 5.51 -4.02
N VAL A 28 -4.40 5.05 -4.23
CA VAL A 28 -4.07 3.99 -5.22
C VAL A 28 -4.79 2.68 -4.89
N LEU A 29 -4.86 2.33 -3.61
CA LEU A 29 -5.55 1.13 -3.13
C LEU A 29 -7.07 1.31 -2.96
N GLY A 30 -7.58 2.54 -3.13
CA GLY A 30 -9.01 2.84 -2.99
C GLY A 30 -9.55 2.68 -1.57
N ILE A 31 -8.71 2.88 -0.55
CA ILE A 31 -9.07 2.76 0.87
C ILE A 31 -8.88 4.08 1.62
N PRO A 32 -9.57 4.31 2.76
CA PRO A 32 -9.30 5.47 3.60
C PRO A 32 -7.85 5.49 4.13
N LYS A 33 -7.25 6.68 4.20
CA LYS A 33 -5.89 6.88 4.76
C LYS A 33 -5.73 6.25 6.15
N ARG A 34 -6.72 6.41 7.03
CA ARG A 34 -6.71 5.82 8.37
C ARG A 34 -6.63 4.29 8.34
N THR A 35 -7.27 3.65 7.36
CA THR A 35 -7.19 2.20 7.15
C THR A 35 -5.78 1.82 6.73
N PHE A 36 -5.21 2.54 5.76
CA PHE A 36 -3.84 2.33 5.31
C PHE A 36 -2.81 2.46 6.45
N GLU A 37 -2.89 3.55 7.24
CA GLU A 37 -2.02 3.78 8.40
C GLU A 37 -2.20 2.68 9.46
N GLY A 38 -3.43 2.23 9.69
CA GLY A 38 -3.71 1.11 10.59
C GLY A 38 -3.03 -0.19 10.15
N ILE A 39 -2.99 -0.45 8.85
CA ILE A 39 -2.27 -1.60 8.29
C ILE A 39 -0.76 -1.45 8.51
N GLU A 40 -0.17 -0.29 8.21
CA GLU A 40 1.26 -0.03 8.45
C GLU A 40 1.64 -0.11 9.94
N GLN A 41 0.69 0.12 10.86
CA GLN A 41 0.85 -0.05 12.30
C GLN A 41 0.68 -1.49 12.78
N GLY A 42 0.35 -2.44 11.90
CA GLY A 42 0.17 -3.85 12.26
C GLY A 42 -1.22 -4.20 12.82
N ARG A 43 -2.24 -3.34 12.64
CA ARG A 43 -3.63 -3.69 12.99
C ARG A 43 -4.22 -4.80 12.10
N GLY A 44 -3.57 -5.07 10.97
CA GLY A 44 -4.02 -6.05 9.98
C GLY A 44 -5.08 -5.49 9.03
N PHE A 45 -5.55 -6.36 8.14
CA PHE A 45 -6.63 -6.07 7.20
C PHE A 45 -7.52 -7.31 7.07
N PRO A 46 -8.86 -7.20 7.04
CA PRO A 46 -9.76 -8.36 7.01
C PRO A 46 -9.54 -9.31 5.83
N TYR A 47 -9.04 -8.79 4.71
CA TYR A 47 -8.79 -9.56 3.48
C TYR A 47 -7.32 -9.45 3.05
N PRO A 48 -6.39 -10.10 3.77
CA PRO A 48 -4.95 -9.91 3.58
C PRO A 48 -4.47 -10.34 2.18
N VAL A 49 -5.05 -11.42 1.63
CA VAL A 49 -4.75 -11.88 0.27
C VAL A 49 -5.21 -10.86 -0.78
N LEU A 50 -6.41 -10.28 -0.61
CA LEU A 50 -6.92 -9.26 -1.53
C LEU A 50 -6.04 -8.02 -1.54
N LEU A 51 -5.54 -7.61 -0.36
CA LEU A 51 -4.61 -6.49 -0.24
C LEU A 51 -3.30 -6.75 -1.01
N ARG A 52 -2.73 -7.95 -0.89
CA ARG A 52 -1.51 -8.34 -1.63
C ARG A 52 -1.72 -8.30 -3.14
N VAL A 53 -2.82 -8.88 -3.63
CA VAL A 53 -3.17 -8.85 -5.06
C VAL A 53 -3.32 -7.41 -5.55
N ALA A 54 -3.95 -6.53 -4.78
CA ALA A 54 -4.08 -5.12 -5.13
C ALA A 54 -2.71 -4.42 -5.22
N ILE A 55 -1.83 -4.64 -4.23
CA ILE A 55 -0.47 -4.11 -4.20
C ILE A 55 0.35 -4.58 -5.42
N GLU A 56 0.33 -5.87 -5.73
CA GLU A 56 1.03 -6.45 -6.88
C GLU A 56 0.50 -5.88 -8.20
N SER A 57 -0.82 -5.83 -8.37
CA SER A 57 -1.47 -5.28 -9.57
C SER A 57 -1.10 -3.81 -9.81
N LYS A 58 -0.97 -3.02 -8.74
CA LYS A 58 -0.59 -1.60 -8.82
C LYS A 58 0.93 -1.40 -8.95
N THR A 59 1.74 -2.43 -8.74
CA THR A 59 3.18 -2.40 -8.99
C THR A 59 3.49 -2.63 -10.47
N LEU A 60 2.73 -3.51 -11.13
CA LEU A 60 2.89 -3.84 -12.55
C LEU A 60 2.43 -2.72 -13.50
N ALA A 61 1.49 -1.87 -13.04
CA ALA A 61 1.00 -0.74 -13.83
C ALA A 61 1.99 0.44 -13.92
N THR A 62 3.03 0.48 -13.08
CA THR A 62 4.02 1.58 -13.02
C THR A 62 5.22 1.33 -13.94
N GLY A 63 5.07 0.50 -14.96
CA GLY A 63 6.06 0.32 -16.02
C GLY A 63 6.21 1.52 -16.96
N ASP A 64 5.38 2.58 -16.83
CA ASP A 64 5.37 3.68 -17.83
C ASP A 64 4.88 5.06 -17.33
N ALA A 65 4.89 5.34 -16.03
CA ALA A 65 4.43 6.64 -15.52
C ALA A 65 5.49 7.35 -14.67
N GLY A 66 6.36 8.09 -15.37
CA GLY A 66 6.95 9.28 -14.80
C GLY A 66 5.85 10.27 -14.38
N GLU A 67 6.07 10.91 -13.23
CA GLU A 67 5.27 11.99 -12.64
C GLU A 67 3.79 11.68 -12.31
N LEU A 68 3.53 11.46 -11.02
CA LEU A 68 2.30 11.98 -10.43
C LEU A 68 2.56 13.43 -9.97
N PRO A 69 1.75 14.41 -10.39
CA PRO A 69 1.99 15.81 -10.07
C PRO A 69 1.77 16.05 -8.57
N ALA A 70 2.78 16.64 -7.94
CA ALA A 70 2.65 17.25 -6.63
C ALA A 70 1.72 18.47 -6.75
N ARG A 71 0.60 18.45 -6.01
CA ARG A 71 -0.07 19.65 -5.51
C ARG A 71 -0.62 19.37 -4.13
#